data_AF-A0A5D3GB10-F1
#
_entry.id   AF-A0A5D3GB10-F1
#
_cell.length_a   1.000
_cell.length_b   1.000
_cell.length_c   1.000
_cell.angle_alpha   90.00
_cell.angle_beta   90.00
_cell.angle_gamma   90.00
#
_symmetry.space_group_name_H-M   'P 1'
#
loop_
_entity.id
_entity.type
_entity.pdbx_description
1 polymer ?
#
loop_
_entity_poly.entity_id
_entity_poly.type
_entity_poly.pdbx_seq_one_letter_code
_entity_poly.pdbx_strand_id
1 'polypeptide(L)'
;MHVYLYLNEIEHAKTWVEGGKIPINPASVYKRMERDGVFTPDENLIHKSEMDLMNLGPGIRFAPGGDYRGITIVDSNFGNGLVNIRDACYYPENGLLLSFSTALSKKVMDGFKTKKICVKIHDINKLQKILDLRLGCESESGQCRYTASHERNHFLKSHLDSWQQEYRLFWRCDPVMRWVRLPAGMAKVVKVPIGS
;
A
#
# COMPACT_ATOMS: atom_id res chain seq x y z
N MET A 1 6.98 1.00 -17.91
CA MET A 1 6.01 1.73 -17.07
C MET A 1 6.71 2.90 -16.38
N HIS A 2 6.01 4.01 -16.15
CA HIS A 2 6.56 5.14 -15.39
C HIS A 2 5.91 5.22 -14.02
N VAL A 3 6.71 5.44 -12.99
CA VAL A 3 6.25 5.68 -11.63
C VAL A 3 6.95 6.90 -11.04
N TYR A 4 6.25 7.54 -10.10
CA TYR A 4 6.57 8.84 -9.56
C TYR A 4 6.55 8.77 -8.04
N LEU A 5 7.51 9.41 -7.40
CA LEU A 5 7.54 9.53 -5.94
C LEU A 5 7.35 11.00 -5.56
N TYR A 6 6.32 11.24 -4.75
CA TYR A 6 5.97 12.55 -4.24
C TYR A 6 6.59 12.76 -2.85
N LEU A 7 7.33 13.86 -2.70
CA LEU A 7 8.20 14.14 -1.55
C LEU A 7 7.89 15.50 -0.93
N ASN A 8 8.11 15.62 0.38
CA ASN A 8 7.87 16.85 1.14
C ASN A 8 9.04 17.84 1.01
N GLU A 9 10.27 17.32 0.98
CA GLU A 9 11.52 18.09 1.09
C GLU A 9 12.43 17.90 -0.13
N ILE A 10 13.19 18.94 -0.48
CA ILE A 10 14.12 18.95 -1.64
C ILE A 10 15.26 17.96 -1.42
N GLU A 11 15.72 17.85 -0.18
CA GLU A 11 16.81 17.02 0.30
C GLU A 11 16.50 15.53 0.07
N HIS A 12 15.23 15.14 0.29
CA HIS A 12 14.77 13.81 -0.05
C HIS A 12 14.83 13.59 -1.57
N ALA A 13 14.41 14.56 -2.38
CA ALA A 13 14.50 14.43 -3.83
C ALA A 13 15.95 14.31 -4.31
N LYS A 14 16.88 15.10 -3.74
CA LYS A 14 18.32 14.97 -4.01
C LYS A 14 18.83 13.57 -3.70
N THR A 15 18.46 12.99 -2.55
CA THR A 15 18.84 11.61 -2.19
C THR A 15 18.42 10.58 -3.25
N TRP A 16 17.25 10.77 -3.86
CA TRP A 16 16.76 9.89 -4.94
C TRP A 16 17.48 10.08 -6.28
N VAL A 17 18.01 11.29 -6.54
CA VAL A 17 18.70 11.63 -7.79
C VAL A 17 20.20 11.35 -7.70
N GLU A 18 20.85 11.84 -6.65
CA GLU A 18 22.30 11.80 -6.43
C GLU A 18 22.74 10.53 -5.68
N GLY A 19 21.79 9.75 -5.17
CA GLY A 19 22.03 8.60 -4.31
C GLY A 19 22.18 9.01 -2.85
N GLY A 20 22.07 8.04 -1.95
CA GLY A 20 22.10 8.29 -0.51
C GLY A 20 21.22 7.31 0.25
N LYS A 21 20.93 7.61 1.52
CA LYS A 21 20.14 6.72 2.38
C LYS A 21 18.67 7.13 2.39
N ILE A 22 17.78 6.19 2.10
CA ILE A 22 16.33 6.37 2.22
C ILE A 22 15.78 5.47 3.33
N PRO A 23 14.75 5.90 4.06
CA PRO A 23 14.03 5.03 4.97
C PRO A 23 12.99 4.21 4.19
N ILE A 24 12.85 2.93 4.53
CA ILE A 24 11.72 2.09 4.14
C ILE A 24 11.01 1.72 5.43
N ASN A 25 9.77 2.19 5.56
CA ASN A 25 8.98 2.05 6.77
C ASN A 25 8.11 0.79 6.69
N PRO A 26 7.70 0.22 7.84
CA PRO A 26 6.66 -0.78 7.86
C PRO A 26 5.31 -0.20 7.45
N ALA A 27 4.47 -1.02 6.81
CA ALA A 27 3.12 -0.63 6.37
C ALA A 27 2.27 -0.05 7.52
N SER A 28 2.46 -0.55 8.74
CA SER A 28 1.78 -0.06 9.94
C SER A 28 2.03 1.43 10.26
N VAL A 29 3.13 2.04 9.79
CA VAL A 29 3.40 3.49 10.00
C VAL A 29 2.35 4.36 9.29
N TYR A 30 1.77 3.86 8.21
CA TYR A 30 0.77 4.60 7.44
C TYR A 30 -0.67 4.31 7.90
N LYS A 31 -0.84 3.50 8.94
CA LYS A 31 -2.16 3.18 9.49
C LYS A 31 -2.69 4.31 10.37
N ARG A 32 -3.83 4.91 10.00
CA ARG A 32 -4.58 5.86 10.85
C ARG A 32 -6.09 5.68 10.69
N MET A 33 -6.85 5.99 11.74
CA MET A 33 -8.32 5.91 11.71
C MET A 33 -8.93 6.78 10.61
N GLU A 34 -8.37 7.97 10.39
CA GLU A 34 -8.82 8.90 9.36
C GLU A 34 -7.98 8.74 8.08
N ARG A 35 -8.65 8.80 6.92
CA ARG A 35 -7.99 8.87 5.62
C ARG A 35 -7.50 10.29 5.39
N ASP A 36 -6.18 10.48 5.44
CA ASP A 36 -5.56 11.78 5.19
C ASP A 36 -4.22 11.65 4.47
N GLY A 37 -4.17 12.14 3.23
CA GLY A 37 -2.99 12.10 2.38
C GLY A 37 -2.46 10.68 2.15
N VAL A 38 -1.38 10.32 2.85
CA VAL A 38 -0.73 9.00 2.77
C VAL A 38 -1.26 7.98 3.77
N PHE A 39 -2.11 8.41 4.72
CA PHE A 39 -2.59 7.56 5.80
C PHE A 39 -3.92 6.91 5.46
N THR A 40 -4.05 5.61 5.75
CA THR A 40 -5.28 4.84 5.54
C THR A 40 -5.56 3.91 6.73
N PRO A 41 -6.82 3.64 7.11
CA PRO A 41 -7.16 2.73 8.22
C PRO A 41 -6.86 1.25 7.93
N ASP A 42 -6.75 0.91 6.65
CA ASP A 42 -6.70 -0.46 6.12
C ASP A 42 -5.37 -0.78 5.42
N GLU A 43 -4.35 0.06 5.55
CA GLU A 43 -3.07 -0.06 4.84
C GLU A 43 -2.44 -1.45 4.92
N ASN A 44 -2.57 -2.08 6.08
CA ASN A 44 -1.96 -3.36 6.44
C ASN A 44 -3.00 -4.45 6.71
N LEU A 45 -4.26 -4.24 6.33
CA LEU A 45 -5.34 -5.18 6.55
C LEU A 45 -5.45 -6.16 5.38
N ILE A 46 -5.43 -7.46 5.69
CA ILE A 46 -5.86 -8.51 4.77
C ILE A 46 -7.30 -8.85 5.12
N HIS A 47 -8.21 -8.61 4.18
CA HIS A 47 -9.60 -9.05 4.24
C HIS A 47 -9.92 -9.75 2.93
N LYS A 48 -9.85 -11.08 2.93
CA LYS A 48 -10.18 -11.95 1.80
C LYS A 48 -11.43 -12.72 2.16
N SER A 49 -12.56 -12.42 1.53
CA SER A 49 -13.82 -13.12 1.77
C SER A 49 -14.84 -12.71 0.71
N GLU A 50 -15.74 -13.63 0.35
CA GLU A 50 -16.89 -13.30 -0.51
C GLU A 50 -17.93 -12.46 0.25
N MET A 51 -17.91 -12.52 1.58
CA MET A 51 -18.82 -11.80 2.47
C MET A 51 -18.06 -10.98 3.50
N ASP A 52 -18.62 -9.83 3.87
CA ASP A 52 -18.01 -9.00 4.90
C ASP A 52 -18.06 -9.69 6.26
N LEU A 53 -16.90 -10.20 6.70
CA LEU A 53 -16.74 -10.93 7.96
C LEU A 53 -17.14 -10.09 9.18
N MET A 54 -17.07 -8.76 9.10
CA MET A 54 -17.48 -7.88 10.19
C MET A 54 -19.01 -7.74 10.28
N ASN A 55 -19.74 -8.14 9.23
CA ASN A 55 -21.17 -7.91 9.06
C ASN A 55 -21.95 -9.18 8.68
N LEU A 56 -21.52 -10.37 9.14
CA LEU A 56 -22.17 -11.67 8.85
C LEU A 56 -23.54 -11.91 9.51
N GLY A 57 -24.10 -10.91 10.20
CA GLY A 57 -25.41 -11.00 10.87
C GLY A 57 -25.30 -11.36 12.36
N PRO A 58 -26.43 -11.67 13.03
CA PRO A 58 -26.47 -11.79 14.48
C PRO A 58 -25.77 -13.05 15.03
N GLY A 59 -25.55 -14.08 14.21
CA GLY A 59 -25.09 -15.39 14.66
C GLY A 59 -23.58 -15.48 14.94
N ILE A 60 -22.74 -14.85 14.11
CA ILE A 60 -21.28 -14.88 14.26
C ILE A 60 -20.76 -13.45 14.14
N ARG A 61 -19.98 -13.03 15.15
CA ARG A 61 -19.31 -11.74 15.16
C ARG A 61 -17.81 -11.96 15.30
N PHE A 62 -17.08 -11.49 14.30
CA PHE A 62 -15.63 -11.39 14.37
C PHE A 62 -15.27 -10.08 15.08
N ALA A 63 -14.48 -10.15 16.14
CA ALA A 63 -14.01 -8.96 16.83
C ALA A 63 -13.03 -8.18 15.92
N PRO A 64 -13.17 -6.85 15.80
CA PRO A 64 -12.22 -6.03 15.06
C PRO A 64 -10.79 -6.21 15.57
N GLY A 65 -9.83 -6.24 14.65
CA GLY A 65 -8.41 -6.40 14.98
C GLY A 65 -7.96 -7.83 15.34
N GLY A 66 -8.85 -8.82 15.25
CA GLY A 66 -8.47 -10.22 15.36
C GLY A 66 -7.61 -10.70 14.18
N ASP A 67 -6.91 -11.81 14.38
CA ASP A 67 -6.20 -12.56 13.34
C ASP A 67 -6.98 -13.85 13.06
N TYR A 68 -7.78 -13.82 12.01
CA TYR A 68 -8.59 -14.94 11.57
C TYR A 68 -8.13 -15.40 10.18
N ARG A 69 -7.80 -16.69 10.06
CA ARG A 69 -7.29 -17.27 8.82
C ARG A 69 -7.98 -18.59 8.53
N GLY A 70 -8.26 -18.85 7.25
CA GLY A 70 -8.84 -20.11 6.80
C GLY A 70 -10.26 -20.37 7.31
N ILE A 71 -11.03 -19.31 7.61
CA ILE A 71 -12.42 -19.45 8.06
C ILE A 71 -13.22 -20.09 6.93
N THR A 72 -13.85 -21.22 7.25
CA THR A 72 -14.76 -21.91 6.34
C THR A 72 -16.07 -22.19 7.06
N ILE A 73 -17.16 -21.70 6.48
CA ILE A 73 -18.53 -21.90 6.94
C ILE A 73 -19.29 -22.51 5.76
N VAL A 74 -19.87 -23.68 5.95
CA VAL A 74 -20.56 -24.42 4.87
C VAL A 74 -21.94 -24.79 5.36
N ASP A 75 -22.93 -24.65 4.47
CA ASP A 75 -24.33 -25.05 4.68
C ASP A 75 -24.95 -24.53 5.99
N SER A 76 -24.54 -23.33 6.42
CA SER A 76 -24.99 -22.73 7.68
C SER A 76 -26.10 -21.71 7.43
N ASN A 77 -27.15 -21.71 8.23
CA ASN A 77 -28.26 -20.74 8.11
C ASN A 77 -28.26 -19.75 9.28
N PHE A 78 -28.06 -18.47 8.99
CA PHE A 78 -28.05 -17.39 9.99
C PHE A 78 -29.32 -16.52 9.95
N GLY A 79 -30.46 -17.08 9.54
CA GLY A 79 -31.76 -16.40 9.48
C GLY A 79 -32.02 -15.61 8.19
N ASN A 80 -30.97 -15.37 7.39
CA ASN A 80 -31.05 -14.64 6.13
C ASN A 80 -30.81 -15.55 4.90
N GLY A 81 -30.81 -16.87 5.11
CA GLY A 81 -30.51 -17.88 4.09
C GLY A 81 -29.25 -18.67 4.40
N LEU A 82 -28.93 -19.60 3.49
CA LEU A 82 -27.73 -20.42 3.55
C LEU A 82 -26.50 -19.56 3.23
N VAL A 83 -25.53 -19.61 4.12
CA VAL A 83 -24.25 -18.90 4.02
C VAL A 83 -23.15 -19.92 3.79
N ASN A 84 -22.39 -19.66 2.74
CA ASN A 84 -21.18 -20.39 2.40
C ASN A 84 -20.02 -19.40 2.32
N ILE A 85 -19.00 -19.62 3.13
CA ILE A 85 -17.75 -18.85 3.16
C ILE A 85 -16.63 -19.86 3.10
N ARG A 86 -15.66 -19.65 2.20
CA ARG A 86 -14.54 -20.58 2.03
C ARG A 86 -13.23 -19.84 2.11
N ASP A 87 -12.29 -20.38 2.91
CA ASP A 87 -10.93 -19.87 3.05
C ASP A 87 -10.86 -18.34 3.25
N ALA A 88 -11.76 -17.84 4.11
CA ALA A 88 -11.83 -16.42 4.40
C ALA A 88 -10.79 -16.02 5.46
N CYS A 89 -10.21 -14.86 5.27
CA CYS A 89 -9.16 -14.32 6.10
C CYS A 89 -9.46 -12.87 6.48
N TYR A 90 -9.21 -12.54 7.74
CA TYR A 90 -9.20 -11.18 8.26
C TYR A 90 -8.07 -11.06 9.28
N TYR A 91 -6.96 -10.42 8.91
CA TYR A 91 -5.83 -10.24 9.81
C TYR A 91 -4.96 -9.05 9.40
N PRO A 92 -4.25 -8.40 10.33
CA PRO A 92 -3.21 -7.46 9.98
C PRO A 92 -1.97 -8.19 9.47
N GLU A 93 -1.47 -7.81 8.30
CA GLU A 93 -0.18 -8.26 7.79
C GLU A 93 0.77 -7.06 7.73
N ASN A 94 1.92 -7.18 8.37
CA ASN A 94 2.91 -6.11 8.38
C ASN A 94 4.17 -6.56 7.64
N GLY A 95 4.88 -5.57 7.10
CA GLY A 95 6.07 -5.75 6.30
C GLY A 95 6.57 -4.38 5.87
N LEU A 96 7.72 -4.33 5.20
CA LEU A 96 8.23 -3.07 4.68
C LEU A 96 7.44 -2.68 3.43
N LEU A 97 7.14 -1.39 3.30
CA LEU A 97 6.35 -0.86 2.19
C LEU A 97 7.03 0.37 1.60
N LEU A 98 7.08 0.41 0.27
CA LEU A 98 7.45 1.60 -0.48
C LEU A 98 6.47 1.82 -1.62
N SER A 99 5.86 3.01 -1.61
CA SER A 99 4.78 3.36 -2.53
C SER A 99 5.19 4.48 -3.49
N PHE A 100 4.75 4.33 -4.73
CA PHE A 100 4.87 5.28 -5.82
C PHE A 100 3.49 5.57 -6.39
N SER A 101 3.37 6.60 -7.24
CA SER A 101 2.18 6.82 -8.06
C SER A 101 2.51 6.52 -9.52
N THR A 102 1.59 5.93 -10.27
CA THR A 102 1.69 5.78 -11.73
C THR A 102 1.31 7.06 -12.48
N ALA A 103 0.81 8.08 -11.78
CA ALA A 103 0.39 9.34 -12.36
C ALA A 103 1.29 10.51 -11.96
N LEU A 104 1.61 11.37 -12.93
CA LEU A 104 2.24 12.67 -12.70
C LEU A 104 1.18 13.75 -12.84
N SER A 105 0.51 14.07 -11.74
CA SER A 105 -0.55 15.07 -11.71
C SER A 105 -0.47 15.97 -10.48
N LYS A 106 -0.89 17.22 -10.66
CA LYS A 106 -1.08 18.17 -9.56
C LYS A 106 -2.21 17.73 -8.65
N LYS A 107 -3.29 17.13 -9.18
CA LYS A 107 -4.38 16.56 -8.37
C LYS A 107 -3.87 15.53 -7.36
N VAL A 108 -2.94 14.66 -7.78
CA VAL A 108 -2.30 13.67 -6.90
C VAL A 108 -1.45 14.37 -5.84
N MET A 109 -0.63 15.34 -6.23
CA MET A 109 0.21 16.11 -5.30
C MET A 109 -0.63 16.82 -4.24
N ASP A 110 -1.66 17.53 -4.66
CA ASP A 110 -2.56 18.31 -3.80
C ASP A 110 -3.35 17.40 -2.86
N GLY A 111 -3.74 16.20 -3.33
CA GLY A 111 -4.40 15.19 -2.50
C GLY A 111 -3.54 14.71 -1.32
N PHE A 112 -2.21 14.69 -1.47
CA PHE A 112 -1.31 14.37 -0.36
C PHE A 112 -1.09 15.54 0.63
N LYS A 113 -1.52 16.76 0.28
CA LYS A 113 -1.46 18.03 1.05
C LYS A 113 -0.05 18.55 1.42
N THR A 114 0.90 17.66 1.68
CA THR A 114 2.24 17.96 2.21
C THR A 114 3.35 17.80 1.19
N LYS A 115 3.07 17.15 0.04
CA LYS A 115 4.05 16.86 -1.00
C LYS A 115 4.25 18.10 -1.87
N LYS A 116 5.49 18.49 -2.09
CA LYS A 116 5.86 19.68 -2.85
C LYS A 116 6.68 19.37 -4.09
N ILE A 117 7.30 18.18 -4.13
CA ILE A 117 8.28 17.80 -5.15
C ILE A 117 7.95 16.41 -5.66
N CYS A 118 8.28 16.16 -6.92
CA CYS A 118 8.08 14.87 -7.55
C CYS A 118 9.36 14.43 -8.24
N VAL A 119 9.73 13.17 -8.06
CA VAL A 119 10.78 12.52 -8.84
C VAL A 119 10.17 11.39 -9.69
N LYS A 120 10.66 11.22 -10.91
CA LYS A 120 10.33 10.09 -11.78
C LYS A 120 11.40 9.03 -11.63
N ILE A 121 10.99 7.80 -11.30
CA ILE A 121 11.91 6.67 -11.24
C ILE A 121 12.28 6.27 -12.67
N HIS A 122 13.58 6.08 -12.93
CA HIS A 122 14.08 5.73 -14.26
C HIS A 122 13.68 4.32 -14.68
N ASP A 123 13.91 3.36 -13.78
CA ASP A 123 13.60 1.95 -13.97
C ASP A 123 13.18 1.34 -12.63
N ILE A 124 11.88 1.07 -12.49
CA ILE A 124 11.31 0.53 -11.25
C ILE A 124 11.78 -0.91 -10.99
N ASN A 125 12.04 -1.70 -12.04
CA ASN A 125 12.49 -3.08 -11.90
C ASN A 125 13.95 -3.12 -11.44
N LYS A 126 14.79 -2.22 -11.97
CA LYS A 126 16.17 -2.05 -11.51
C LYS A 126 16.20 -1.58 -10.05
N LEU A 127 15.37 -0.59 -9.70
CA LEU A 127 15.25 -0.12 -8.32
C LEU A 127 14.84 -1.26 -7.38
N GLN A 128 13.79 -2.02 -7.74
CA GLN A 128 13.31 -3.16 -6.97
C GLN A 128 14.44 -4.15 -6.69
N LYS A 129 15.16 -4.61 -7.72
CA LYS A 129 16.29 -5.55 -7.55
C LYS A 129 17.37 -5.02 -6.60
N ILE A 130 17.68 -3.72 -6.67
CA ILE A 130 18.65 -3.10 -5.76
C ILE A 130 18.12 -3.10 -4.34
N LEU A 131 16.85 -2.74 -4.12
CA LEU A 131 16.24 -2.73 -2.79
C LEU A 131 16.15 -4.13 -2.20
N ASP A 132 15.70 -5.12 -2.99
CA ASP A 132 15.61 -6.52 -2.59
C ASP A 132 16.97 -7.05 -2.13
N LEU A 133 18.02 -6.80 -2.93
CA LEU A 133 19.39 -7.18 -2.58
C LEU A 133 19.87 -6.53 -1.28
N ARG A 134 19.51 -5.26 -1.05
CA ARG A 134 19.94 -4.50 0.14
C ARG A 134 19.16 -4.89 1.40
N LEU A 135 17.91 -5.31 1.25
CA LEU A 135 17.06 -5.77 2.34
C LEU A 135 17.27 -7.25 2.66
N GLY A 136 17.79 -8.02 1.69
CA GLY A 136 18.00 -9.46 1.82
C GLY A 136 16.72 -10.30 1.63
N CYS A 137 15.68 -9.71 1.03
CA CYS A 137 14.41 -10.36 0.76
C CYS A 137 13.81 -9.83 -0.55
N GLU A 138 13.10 -10.70 -1.27
CA GLU A 138 12.40 -10.31 -2.49
C GLU A 138 11.11 -9.57 -2.15
N SER A 139 10.76 -8.55 -2.95
CA SER A 139 9.47 -7.87 -2.85
C SER A 139 8.44 -8.42 -3.81
N GLU A 140 7.19 -8.36 -3.37
CA GLU A 140 6.05 -8.30 -4.28
C GLU A 140 5.94 -6.87 -4.83
N SER A 141 5.63 -6.73 -6.11
CA SER A 141 5.46 -5.43 -6.74
C SER A 141 4.28 -5.39 -7.71
N GLY A 142 3.63 -4.23 -7.79
CA GLY A 142 2.48 -4.09 -8.66
C GLY A 142 1.70 -2.80 -8.45
N GLN A 143 0.87 -2.49 -9.45
CA GLN A 143 -0.11 -1.43 -9.34
C GLN A 143 -1.25 -1.88 -8.43
N CYS A 144 -1.65 -1.01 -7.51
CA CYS A 144 -2.81 -1.25 -6.67
C CYS A 144 -4.09 -1.27 -7.51
N ARG A 145 -4.94 -2.25 -7.23
CA ARG A 145 -6.32 -2.29 -7.66
C ARG A 145 -7.19 -1.62 -6.59
N TYR A 146 -8.39 -1.24 -7.00
CA TYR A 146 -9.32 -0.50 -6.16
C TYR A 146 -10.69 -1.15 -6.19
N THR A 147 -11.34 -1.26 -5.04
CA THR A 147 -12.66 -1.86 -4.91
C THR A 147 -13.57 -1.04 -4.01
N ALA A 148 -14.87 -1.11 -4.29
CA ALA A 148 -15.92 -0.61 -3.40
C ALA A 148 -16.35 -1.65 -2.35
N SER A 149 -15.89 -2.91 -2.46
CA SER A 149 -16.19 -3.97 -1.48
C SER A 149 -15.40 -3.80 -0.19
N HIS A 150 -15.61 -4.71 0.76
CA HIS A 150 -14.86 -4.80 2.01
C HIS A 150 -13.45 -5.39 1.82
N GLU A 151 -13.19 -6.07 0.70
CA GLU A 151 -11.96 -6.83 0.50
C GLU A 151 -10.71 -5.95 0.44
N ARG A 152 -9.67 -6.35 1.16
CA ARG A 152 -8.40 -5.61 1.25
C ARG A 152 -7.21 -6.55 1.19
N ASN A 153 -6.15 -6.08 0.55
CA ASN A 153 -4.82 -6.66 0.69
C ASN A 153 -3.76 -5.59 0.34
N HIS A 154 -2.48 -5.96 0.39
CA HIS A 154 -1.38 -5.04 0.08
C HIS A 154 -1.49 -4.34 -1.29
N PHE A 155 -2.20 -4.93 -2.27
CA PHE A 155 -2.39 -4.39 -3.61
C PHE A 155 -3.87 -4.20 -3.99
N LEU A 156 -4.81 -4.27 -3.04
CA LEU A 156 -6.24 -4.05 -3.23
C LEU A 156 -6.75 -3.08 -2.16
N LYS A 157 -7.00 -1.84 -2.58
CA LYS A 157 -7.37 -0.73 -1.70
C LYS A 157 -8.84 -0.34 -1.87
N SER A 158 -9.33 0.49 -0.95
CA SER A 158 -10.60 1.18 -1.10
C SER A 158 -10.60 2.08 -2.33
N HIS A 159 -11.71 2.12 -3.08
CA HIS A 159 -11.92 3.04 -4.19
C HIS A 159 -11.79 4.52 -3.81
N LEU A 160 -11.96 4.86 -2.53
CA LEU A 160 -11.74 6.21 -2.00
C LEU A 160 -10.28 6.67 -2.15
N ASP A 161 -9.34 5.73 -2.24
CA ASP A 161 -7.90 5.99 -2.41
C ASP A 161 -7.45 5.88 -3.87
N SER A 162 -8.39 5.67 -4.82
CA SER A 162 -8.10 5.49 -6.25
C SER A 162 -7.38 6.68 -6.88
N TRP A 163 -7.57 7.88 -6.34
CA TRP A 163 -6.89 9.08 -6.82
C TRP A 163 -5.37 9.01 -6.66
N GLN A 164 -4.84 8.18 -5.75
CA GLN A 164 -3.40 8.01 -5.52
C GLN A 164 -2.71 7.29 -6.69
N GLN A 165 -3.45 6.41 -7.39
CA GLN A 165 -2.95 5.58 -8.50
C GLN A 165 -1.63 4.88 -8.13
N GLU A 166 -1.67 4.08 -7.08
CA GLU A 166 -0.49 3.63 -6.36
C GLU A 166 0.18 2.44 -7.04
N TYR A 167 1.51 2.41 -7.02
CA TYR A 167 2.34 1.24 -7.31
C TYR A 167 3.17 0.93 -6.07
N ARG A 168 3.16 -0.32 -5.61
CA ARG A 168 3.81 -0.71 -4.36
C ARG A 168 4.97 -1.66 -4.61
N LEU A 169 5.96 -1.56 -3.74
CA LEU A 169 6.89 -2.62 -3.40
C LEU A 169 6.60 -3.02 -1.96
N PHE A 170 6.33 -4.30 -1.71
CA PHE A 170 6.04 -4.82 -0.39
C PHE A 170 6.95 -6.01 -0.08
N TRP A 171 7.64 -5.96 1.07
CA TRP A 171 8.50 -7.03 1.54
C TRP A 171 7.91 -7.68 2.78
N ARG A 172 7.60 -8.97 2.69
CA ARG A 172 7.18 -9.82 3.82
C ARG A 172 8.38 -10.20 4.68
N CYS A 173 8.97 -9.21 5.35
CA CYS A 173 10.07 -9.38 6.27
C CYS A 173 9.77 -8.70 7.61
N ASP A 174 10.73 -8.78 8.53
CA ASP A 174 10.68 -8.09 9.83
C ASP A 174 10.28 -6.61 9.66
N PRO A 175 9.17 -6.16 10.26
CA PRO A 175 8.59 -4.84 10.05
C PRO A 175 9.29 -3.74 10.86
N VAL A 176 10.62 -3.78 10.93
CA VAL A 176 11.46 -2.72 11.51
C VAL A 176 11.94 -1.82 10.39
N MET A 177 11.74 -0.50 10.52
CA MET A 177 12.20 0.49 9.54
C MET A 177 13.68 0.28 9.20
N ARG A 178 14.00 0.25 7.91
CA ARG A 178 15.36 0.05 7.42
C ARG A 178 15.84 1.22 6.58
N TRP A 179 17.06 1.64 6.81
CA TRP A 179 17.77 2.60 5.97
C TRP A 179 18.50 1.87 4.84
N VAL A 180 18.12 2.15 3.59
CA VAL A 180 18.74 1.54 2.41
C VAL A 180 19.52 2.59 1.63
N ARG A 181 20.74 2.25 1.21
CA ARG A 181 21.57 3.13 0.38
C ARG A 181 21.27 2.91 -1.11
N LEU A 182 20.75 3.93 -1.76
CA LEU A 182 20.54 3.99 -3.20
C LEU A 182 21.81 4.46 -3.92
N PRO A 183 22.11 3.90 -5.10
CA PRO A 183 23.07 4.50 -6.03
C PRO A 183 22.49 5.78 -6.66
N ALA A 184 23.38 6.62 -7.22
CA ALA A 184 22.98 7.76 -8.01
C ALA A 184 22.23 7.34 -9.29
N GLY A 185 21.40 8.25 -9.81
CA GLY A 185 20.70 8.07 -11.08
C GLY A 185 19.51 7.10 -11.02
N MET A 186 18.92 6.86 -9.84
CA MET A 186 17.69 6.07 -9.73
C MET A 186 16.44 6.85 -10.11
N ALA A 187 16.48 8.17 -9.95
CA ALA A 187 15.39 9.05 -10.31
C ALA A 187 15.89 10.38 -10.89
N LYS A 188 14.95 11.15 -11.45
CA LYS A 188 15.15 12.55 -11.80
C LYS A 188 14.00 13.40 -11.28
N VAL A 189 14.28 14.64 -10.86
CA VAL A 189 13.23 15.61 -10.53
C VAL A 189 12.39 15.89 -11.78
N VAL A 190 11.08 15.96 -11.61
CA VAL A 190 10.14 16.30 -12.68
C VAL A 190 9.21 17.43 -12.24
N LYS A 191 8.91 18.34 -13.16
CA LYS A 191 7.92 19.40 -12.93
C LYS A 191 6.54 18.77 -13.01
N VAL A 192 5.75 18.93 -11.95
CA VAL A 192 4.34 18.53 -11.97
C VAL A 192 3.56 19.52 -12.84
N PRO A 193 2.80 19.06 -13.85
CA PRO A 193 2.02 19.96 -14.70
C PRO A 193 1.03 20.79 -13.89
N ILE A 194 0.97 22.10 -14.18
CA ILE A 194 0.00 23.02 -13.58
C ILE A 194 -1.30 22.90 -14.40
N GLY A 195 -2.01 21.80 -14.20
CA GLY A 195 -3.38 21.59 -14.69
C GLY A 195 -3.53 21.18 -16.17
N SER A 196 -4.32 20.12 -16.35
CA SER A 196 -5.28 19.92 -17.43
C SER A 196 -6.60 19.61 -16.76
#